data_AF-A0A5N6Y7U2-F1
#
_entry.id   AF-A0A5N6Y7U2-F1
#
_cell.length_a   1.000
_cell.length_b   1.000
_cell.length_c   1.000
_cell.angle_alpha   90.00
_cell.angle_beta   90.00
_cell.angle_gamma   90.00
#
_symmetry.space_group_name_H-M   'P 1'
#
loop_
_entity.id
_entity.type
_entity.pdbx_description
1 polymer ?
#
loop_
_entity_poly.entity_id
_entity_poly.type
_entity_poly.pdbx_seq_one_letter_code
_entity_poly.pdbx_strand_id
1 'polypeptide(L)'
;MPNRPDKRDYITLASSILQFRPEPVNGVFADDIDKKAYPSNWDHGKLPAEMGAWRAHMNVMQRIVQDRISTAFVLEDDADWDVNLKKQLQRFASASQLVQGDTGPSHSPYGDSWDLLWIGHCGIQFKTGPIHVTTDDITTVPLPELPRYWHGFPAGADNGTRLVARMHDGVCSLGYAITYLGAQKLLSALSLTPKGDGAPFDVAIGRFCQNGWLRCIAPFPSLIGLWKAAGPKARESDIHNDDGWIEKETPVGTVYSAMDNARRLLNGERTVHAVLNDAPAHEIDHTKLELPEGTLKMLDDTGINEIIKGNV
;
A
#
# COMPACT_ATOMS: atom_id res chain seq x y z
N MET A 1 -15.38 6.89 5.39
CA MET A 1 -16.66 7.56 4.94
C MET A 1 -16.96 8.86 5.71
N PRO A 2 -17.81 9.80 5.22
CA PRO A 2 -18.11 11.06 5.93
C PRO A 2 -18.74 10.88 7.32
N ASN A 3 -19.52 9.80 7.51
CA ASN A 3 -20.18 9.41 8.76
C ASN A 3 -19.29 8.54 9.67
N ARG A 4 -17.99 8.41 9.38
CA ARG A 4 -17.02 7.61 10.16
C ARG A 4 -15.96 8.49 10.82
N PRO A 5 -16.35 9.36 11.77
CA PRO A 5 -15.38 10.20 12.47
C PRO A 5 -14.38 9.36 13.28
N ASP A 6 -14.75 8.15 13.70
CA ASP A 6 -13.87 7.21 14.37
C ASP A 6 -12.60 6.91 13.57
N LYS A 7 -12.73 6.64 12.27
CA LYS A 7 -11.60 6.38 11.36
C LYS A 7 -10.73 7.63 11.18
N ARG A 8 -11.34 8.81 11.12
CA ARG A 8 -10.62 10.09 11.06
C ARG A 8 -9.81 10.36 12.32
N ASP A 9 -10.36 10.06 13.49
CA ASP A 9 -9.66 10.23 14.76
C ASP A 9 -8.39 9.36 14.80
N TYR A 10 -8.49 8.10 14.36
CA TYR A 10 -7.37 7.16 14.33
C TYR A 10 -6.25 7.63 13.40
N ILE A 11 -6.57 7.91 12.14
CA ILE A 11 -5.58 8.36 11.14
C ILE A 11 -4.95 9.69 11.55
N THR A 12 -5.73 10.63 12.10
CA THR A 12 -5.22 11.92 12.56
C THR A 12 -4.21 11.74 13.69
N LEU A 13 -4.54 10.90 14.68
CA LEU A 13 -3.64 10.62 15.80
C LEU A 13 -2.36 9.91 15.33
N ALA A 14 -2.49 8.81 14.60
CA ALA A 14 -1.35 8.04 14.10
C ALA A 14 -0.43 8.90 13.22
N SER A 15 -1.02 9.76 12.38
CA SER A 15 -0.26 10.68 11.53
C SER A 15 0.52 11.70 12.34
N SER A 16 -0.03 12.20 13.44
CA SER A 16 0.65 13.16 14.30
C SER A 16 1.93 12.60 14.92
N ILE A 17 1.94 11.30 15.26
CA ILE A 17 3.10 10.59 15.84
C ILE A 17 4.27 10.60 14.86
N LEU A 18 4.01 10.31 13.59
CA LEU A 18 5.03 10.31 12.54
C LEU A 18 5.12 11.66 11.81
N GLN A 19 4.45 12.71 12.28
CA GLN A 19 4.44 14.05 11.68
C GLN A 19 3.99 14.06 10.21
N PHE A 20 3.08 13.16 9.85
CA PHE A 20 2.30 13.27 8.62
C PHE A 20 1.12 14.21 8.84
N ARG A 21 0.66 14.86 7.76
CA ARG A 21 -0.52 15.72 7.75
C ARG A 21 -1.39 15.33 6.56
N PRO A 22 -2.10 14.19 6.64
CA PRO A 22 -2.98 13.76 5.55
C PRO A 22 -4.11 14.78 5.38
N GLU A 23 -4.46 15.04 4.13
CA GLU A 23 -5.64 15.80 3.81
C GLU A 23 -6.83 14.85 3.63
N PRO A 24 -7.94 15.03 4.37
CA PRO A 24 -9.07 14.13 4.26
C PRO A 24 -9.80 14.30 2.92
N VAL A 25 -10.04 13.18 2.24
CA VAL A 25 -10.96 13.11 1.09
C VAL A 25 -12.13 12.23 1.49
N ASN A 26 -13.35 12.72 1.25
CA ASN A 26 -14.56 11.99 1.62
C ASN A 26 -14.75 10.75 0.74
N GLY A 27 -15.05 9.63 1.39
CA GLY A 27 -15.70 8.49 0.73
C GLY A 27 -17.08 8.88 0.18
N VAL A 28 -17.61 8.05 -0.71
CA VAL A 28 -18.87 8.32 -1.42
C VAL A 28 -19.86 7.20 -1.15
N PHE A 29 -21.08 7.53 -0.74
CA PHE A 29 -22.13 6.52 -0.62
C PHE A 29 -22.60 6.12 -2.01
N ALA A 30 -22.85 4.82 -2.21
CA ALA A 30 -23.31 4.31 -3.49
C ALA A 30 -24.62 5.00 -3.95
N ASP A 31 -25.51 5.29 -3.00
CA ASP A 31 -26.81 5.92 -3.26
C ASP A 31 -26.69 7.39 -3.71
N ASP A 32 -25.55 8.04 -3.46
CA ASP A 32 -25.29 9.41 -3.91
C ASP A 32 -24.78 9.47 -5.37
N ILE A 33 -24.57 8.32 -6.02
CA ILE A 33 -24.04 8.23 -7.38
C ILE A 33 -25.19 7.97 -8.36
N ASP A 34 -25.46 8.93 -9.26
CA ASP A 34 -26.41 8.72 -10.36
C ASP A 34 -25.93 7.53 -11.22
N LYS A 35 -26.83 6.57 -11.48
CA LYS A 35 -26.53 5.39 -12.30
C LYS A 35 -25.98 5.73 -13.69
N LYS A 36 -26.28 6.91 -14.23
CA LYS A 36 -25.71 7.42 -15.50
C LYS A 36 -24.21 7.72 -15.42
N ALA A 37 -23.68 7.92 -14.22
CA ALA A 37 -22.26 8.19 -13.98
C ALA A 37 -21.43 6.91 -13.84
N TYR A 38 -22.06 5.73 -13.84
CA TYR A 38 -21.35 4.46 -13.78
C TYR A 38 -20.53 4.28 -15.08
N PRO A 39 -19.28 3.76 -15.00
CA PRO A 39 -18.55 3.34 -16.20
C PRO A 39 -19.41 2.40 -17.05
N SER A 40 -19.34 2.55 -18.38
CA SER A 40 -20.19 1.78 -19.31
C SER A 40 -19.97 0.27 -19.24
N ASN A 41 -18.83 -0.17 -18.69
CA ASN A 41 -18.49 -1.57 -18.49
C ASN A 41 -18.68 -2.03 -17.03
N TRP A 42 -19.24 -1.21 -16.14
CA TRP A 42 -19.43 -1.59 -14.75
C TRP A 42 -20.46 -2.72 -14.63
N ASP A 43 -20.02 -3.83 -14.04
CA ASP A 43 -20.83 -5.02 -13.84
C ASP A 43 -21.88 -4.84 -12.73
N HIS A 44 -23.11 -5.25 -12.99
CA HIS A 44 -24.22 -5.22 -12.03
C HIS A 44 -24.14 -6.28 -10.93
N GLY A 45 -23.22 -7.25 -11.03
CA GLY A 45 -22.93 -8.23 -9.98
C GLY A 45 -22.06 -7.69 -8.83
N LYS A 46 -21.56 -6.46 -8.94
CA LYS A 46 -20.73 -5.80 -7.92
C LYS A 46 -21.60 -5.17 -6.83
N LEU A 47 -21.09 -5.17 -5.60
CA LEU A 47 -21.77 -4.55 -4.47
C LEU A 47 -21.85 -3.03 -4.71
N PRO A 48 -22.97 -2.37 -4.39
CA PRO A 48 -23.09 -0.92 -4.54
C PRO A 48 -21.96 -0.16 -3.83
N ALA A 49 -21.56 -0.61 -2.64
CA ALA A 49 -20.48 0.00 -1.87
C ALA A 49 -19.11 -0.06 -2.55
N GLU A 50 -18.84 -1.07 -3.40
CA GLU A 50 -17.62 -1.12 -4.23
C GLU A 50 -17.58 0.04 -5.24
N MET A 51 -18.73 0.45 -5.77
CA MET A 51 -18.82 1.65 -6.62
C MET A 51 -18.57 2.94 -5.81
N GLY A 52 -19.04 2.99 -4.55
CA GLY A 52 -18.73 4.09 -3.63
C GLY A 52 -17.24 4.25 -3.38
N ALA A 53 -16.56 3.14 -3.08
CA ALA A 53 -15.10 3.10 -2.94
C ALA A 53 -14.39 3.50 -4.25
N TRP A 54 -14.80 2.92 -5.39
CA TRP A 54 -14.26 3.28 -6.70
C TRP A 54 -14.38 4.78 -6.96
N ARG A 55 -15.55 5.37 -6.68
CA ARG A 55 -15.81 6.79 -6.91
C ARG A 55 -14.95 7.68 -6.02
N ALA A 56 -14.72 7.30 -4.77
CA ALA A 56 -13.85 8.03 -3.86
C ALA A 56 -12.42 8.13 -4.41
N HIS A 57 -11.84 7.02 -4.87
CA HIS A 57 -10.49 7.02 -5.47
C HIS A 57 -10.45 7.85 -6.76
N MET A 58 -11.49 7.76 -7.59
CA MET A 58 -11.58 8.55 -8.81
C MET A 58 -11.71 10.06 -8.54
N ASN A 59 -12.29 10.47 -7.41
CA ASN A 59 -12.30 11.87 -6.97
C ASN A 59 -10.90 12.35 -6.57
N VAL A 60 -10.10 11.49 -5.92
CA VAL A 60 -8.68 11.78 -5.66
C VAL A 60 -7.93 11.98 -6.98
N MET A 61 -8.13 11.09 -7.97
CA MET A 61 -7.50 11.24 -9.28
C MET A 61 -7.91 12.54 -9.98
N GLN A 62 -9.19 12.91 -9.94
CA GLN A 62 -9.68 14.18 -10.49
C GLN A 62 -8.97 15.36 -9.84
N ARG A 63 -8.84 15.36 -8.51
CA ARG A 63 -8.17 16.44 -7.79
C ARG A 63 -6.69 16.57 -8.16
N ILE A 64 -5.96 15.46 -8.22
CA ILE A 64 -4.54 15.46 -8.63
C ILE A 64 -4.39 16.13 -10.00
N VAL A 65 -5.27 15.79 -10.95
CA VAL A 65 -5.24 16.36 -12.30
C VAL A 65 -5.68 17.82 -12.34
N GLN A 66 -6.75 18.16 -11.63
CA GLN A 66 -7.30 19.51 -11.57
C GLN A 66 -6.30 20.50 -10.95
N ASP A 67 -5.71 20.13 -9.82
CA ASP A 67 -4.82 20.99 -9.03
C ASP A 67 -3.36 20.92 -9.49
N ARG A 68 -3.06 20.09 -10.51
CA ARG A 68 -1.71 19.84 -11.05
C ARG A 68 -0.71 19.38 -9.98
N ILE A 69 -1.16 18.50 -9.09
CA ILE A 69 -0.31 17.88 -8.05
C ILE A 69 0.65 16.91 -8.74
N SER A 70 1.96 17.13 -8.62
CA SER A 70 2.99 16.33 -9.29
C SER A 70 2.95 14.85 -8.88
N THR A 71 2.80 14.61 -7.58
CA THR A 71 2.67 13.29 -6.96
C THR A 71 1.81 13.39 -5.71
N ALA A 72 0.96 12.40 -5.47
CA ALA A 72 0.19 12.29 -4.24
C ALA A 72 0.40 10.93 -3.60
N PHE A 73 0.43 10.89 -2.26
CA PHE A 73 0.36 9.66 -1.48
C PHE A 73 -1.04 9.51 -0.90
N VAL A 74 -1.71 8.41 -1.23
CA VAL A 74 -3.10 8.13 -0.91
C VAL A 74 -3.15 6.95 0.06
N LEU A 75 -3.95 7.08 1.11
CA LEU A 75 -4.16 6.08 2.15
C LEU A 75 -5.66 5.84 2.33
N GLU A 76 -6.06 4.59 2.56
CA GLU A 76 -7.41 4.26 3.04
C GLU A 76 -7.57 4.70 4.51
N ASP A 77 -8.80 4.93 4.96
CA ASP A 77 -9.07 5.51 6.29
C ASP A 77 -8.90 4.52 7.46
N ASP A 78 -8.61 3.27 7.15
CA ASP A 78 -8.27 2.19 8.06
C ASP A 78 -6.82 1.70 7.90
N ALA A 79 -5.99 2.42 7.14
CA ALA A 79 -4.58 2.14 7.01
C ALA A 79 -3.83 2.30 8.34
N ASP A 80 -2.89 1.40 8.61
CA ASP A 80 -1.94 1.50 9.72
C ASP A 80 -0.51 1.33 9.18
N TRP A 81 0.48 1.76 9.95
CA TRP A 81 1.87 1.68 9.55
C TRP A 81 2.80 1.47 10.73
N ASP A 82 4.01 1.00 10.44
CA ASP A 82 5.05 0.87 11.44
C ASP A 82 5.48 2.25 11.97
N VAL A 83 5.80 2.38 13.26
CA VAL A 83 6.38 3.62 13.81
C VAL A 83 7.69 4.02 13.10
N ASN A 84 8.34 3.06 12.44
CA ASN A 84 9.54 3.25 11.63
C ASN A 84 9.25 3.54 10.15
N LEU A 85 8.00 3.84 9.75
CA LEU A 85 7.61 4.01 8.34
C LEU A 85 8.53 4.97 7.57
N LYS A 86 8.98 6.07 8.18
CA LYS A 86 9.92 6.99 7.52
C LYS A 86 11.24 6.32 7.12
N LYS A 87 11.80 5.47 7.98
CA LYS A 87 13.02 4.69 7.68
C LYS A 87 12.74 3.65 6.60
N GLN A 88 11.58 2.99 6.67
CA GLN A 88 11.15 2.05 5.63
C GLN A 88 10.97 2.72 4.27
N LEU A 89 10.38 3.92 4.23
CA LEU A 89 10.21 4.73 3.03
C LEU A 89 11.55 5.19 2.45
N GLN A 90 12.56 5.46 3.29
CA GLN A 90 13.92 5.75 2.82
C GLN A 90 14.57 4.52 2.16
N ARG A 91 14.43 3.33 2.75
CA ARG A 91 14.91 2.08 2.14
C ARG A 91 14.16 1.74 0.85
N PHE A 92 12.85 1.92 0.84
CA PHE A 92 12.01 1.74 -0.35
C PHE A 92 12.37 2.73 -1.46
N ALA A 93 12.67 3.99 -1.13
CA ALA A 93 13.14 4.99 -2.08
C ALA A 93 14.40 4.54 -2.83
N SER A 94 15.44 4.13 -2.08
CA SER A 94 16.68 3.59 -2.67
C SER A 94 16.42 2.35 -3.53
N ALA A 95 15.65 1.39 -3.01
CA ALA A 95 15.31 0.17 -3.73
C ALA A 95 14.52 0.44 -5.02
N SER A 96 13.54 1.34 -4.96
CA SER A 96 12.72 1.77 -6.09
C SER A 96 13.57 2.36 -7.20
N GLN A 97 14.53 3.24 -6.88
CA GLN A 97 15.48 3.79 -7.86
C GLN A 97 16.29 2.67 -8.53
N LEU A 98 16.87 1.76 -7.74
CA LEU A 98 17.73 0.69 -8.25
C LEU A 98 17.00 -0.23 -9.24
N VAL A 99 15.75 -0.61 -8.95
CA VAL A 99 14.98 -1.51 -9.84
C VAL A 99 14.48 -0.84 -11.13
N GLN A 100 14.56 0.49 -11.20
CA GLN A 100 14.27 1.23 -12.43
C GLN A 100 15.45 1.21 -13.40
N GLY A 101 16.69 1.04 -12.91
CA GLY A 101 17.91 1.00 -13.72
C GLY A 101 18.35 2.36 -14.26
N ASP A 102 17.70 3.46 -13.84
CA ASP A 102 18.05 4.81 -14.25
C ASP A 102 19.28 5.30 -13.47
N THR A 103 20.35 5.65 -14.18
CA THR A 103 21.63 6.09 -13.59
C THR A 103 21.81 7.62 -13.58
N GLY A 104 20.85 8.35 -14.12
CA GLY A 104 20.84 9.80 -14.13
C GLY A 104 20.38 10.42 -12.80
N PRO A 105 20.60 11.73 -12.60
CA PRO A 105 20.01 12.46 -11.49
C PRO A 105 18.48 12.34 -11.53
N SER A 106 17.87 11.87 -10.45
CA SER A 106 16.42 11.76 -10.31
C SER A 106 15.85 12.98 -9.59
N HIS A 107 14.69 13.47 -10.03
CA HIS A 107 13.98 14.56 -9.35
C HIS A 107 13.27 14.07 -8.09
N SER A 108 12.88 12.80 -8.08
CA SER A 108 12.23 12.12 -6.97
C SER A 108 13.19 11.17 -6.25
N PRO A 109 13.15 11.08 -4.90
CA PRO A 109 13.89 10.05 -4.17
C PRO A 109 13.41 8.63 -4.49
N TYR A 110 12.28 8.47 -5.19
CA TYR A 110 11.77 7.16 -5.59
C TYR A 110 12.08 6.80 -7.04
N GLY A 111 12.87 7.62 -7.76
CA GLY A 111 13.07 7.52 -9.21
C GLY A 111 11.97 8.26 -9.99
N ASP A 112 12.14 8.40 -11.31
CA ASP A 112 11.23 9.14 -12.19
C ASP A 112 10.48 8.22 -13.19
N SER A 113 10.79 6.92 -13.17
CA SER A 113 10.29 5.89 -14.10
C SER A 113 9.21 4.97 -13.51
N TRP A 114 8.31 5.56 -12.73
CA TRP A 114 7.10 4.95 -12.19
C TRP A 114 5.86 5.82 -12.41
N ASP A 115 4.69 5.20 -12.43
CA ASP A 115 3.39 5.88 -12.42
C ASP A 115 2.67 5.65 -11.08
N LEU A 116 2.84 4.47 -10.48
CA LEU A 116 2.25 4.08 -9.20
C LEU A 116 3.25 3.32 -8.31
N LEU A 117 3.42 3.76 -7.06
CA LEU A 117 4.13 3.02 -6.00
C LEU A 117 3.10 2.40 -5.08
N TRP A 118 2.94 1.09 -5.13
CA TRP A 118 1.91 0.38 -4.37
C TRP A 118 2.51 -0.17 -3.08
N ILE A 119 2.46 0.62 -2.00
CA ILE A 119 3.15 0.29 -0.74
C ILE A 119 2.23 -0.28 0.35
N GLY A 120 0.92 -0.30 0.08
CA GLY A 120 -0.15 -0.84 0.90
C GLY A 120 -1.06 -1.75 0.07
N HIS A 121 -0.90 -3.06 0.22
CA HIS A 121 -1.63 -4.07 -0.53
C HIS A 121 -1.84 -5.35 0.31
N CYS A 122 -2.77 -6.21 -0.12
CA CYS A 122 -2.99 -7.52 0.50
C CYS A 122 -2.45 -8.68 -0.35
N GLY A 123 -1.80 -8.39 -1.46
CA GLY A 123 -1.34 -9.41 -2.41
C GLY A 123 -0.74 -8.76 -3.63
N ILE A 124 0.41 -9.28 -4.08
CA ILE A 124 1.10 -8.80 -5.28
C ILE A 124 1.78 -9.95 -6.01
N GLN A 125 2.03 -9.72 -7.30
CA GLN A 125 2.93 -10.51 -8.13
C GLN A 125 3.99 -9.59 -8.71
N PHE A 126 5.25 -10.01 -8.70
CA PHE A 126 6.32 -9.29 -9.38
C PHE A 126 6.42 -9.70 -10.84
N LYS A 127 6.87 -8.75 -11.67
CA LYS A 127 7.31 -9.02 -13.03
C LYS A 127 8.76 -9.52 -12.99
N THR A 128 9.13 -10.38 -13.93
CA THR A 128 10.54 -10.72 -14.16
C THR A 128 11.36 -9.47 -14.49
N GLY A 129 12.60 -9.43 -14.02
CA GLY A 129 13.50 -8.28 -14.15
C GLY A 129 14.22 -7.94 -12.85
N PRO A 130 14.75 -6.69 -12.73
CA PRO A 130 15.47 -6.26 -11.54
C PRO A 130 14.61 -6.33 -10.27
N ILE A 131 15.17 -6.90 -9.22
CA ILE A 131 14.56 -7.02 -7.89
C ILE A 131 15.58 -6.62 -6.83
N HIS A 132 15.19 -5.78 -5.91
CA HIS A 132 16.01 -5.42 -4.77
C HIS A 132 15.67 -6.34 -3.59
N VAL A 133 16.69 -6.91 -2.96
CA VAL A 133 16.55 -7.86 -1.86
C VAL A 133 17.31 -7.35 -0.63
N THR A 134 16.58 -7.17 0.46
CA THR A 134 17.11 -6.84 1.78
C THR A 134 16.81 -8.01 2.71
N THR A 135 17.81 -8.50 3.44
CA THR A 135 17.66 -9.53 4.48
C THR A 135 17.80 -8.92 5.86
N ASP A 136 17.43 -9.68 6.90
CA ASP A 136 17.56 -9.30 8.31
C ASP A 136 16.76 -8.04 8.69
N ASP A 137 15.70 -7.73 7.95
CA ASP A 137 14.80 -6.62 8.24
C ASP A 137 13.74 -7.06 9.26
N ILE A 138 13.97 -6.69 10.53
CA ILE A 138 13.07 -6.99 11.66
C ILE A 138 11.71 -6.31 11.56
N THR A 139 11.52 -5.38 10.62
CA THR A 139 10.24 -4.68 10.38
C THR A 139 9.42 -5.32 9.27
N THR A 140 9.85 -6.47 8.74
CA THR A 140 9.04 -7.31 7.86
C THR A 140 8.12 -8.19 8.70
N VAL A 141 6.85 -8.28 8.31
CA VAL A 141 5.90 -9.21 8.92
C VAL A 141 6.30 -10.64 8.51
N PRO A 142 6.52 -11.56 9.46
CA PRO A 142 6.80 -12.96 9.17
C PRO A 142 5.69 -13.58 8.30
N LEU A 143 6.07 -14.47 7.38
CA LEU A 143 5.15 -15.09 6.43
C LEU A 143 3.92 -15.77 7.08
N PRO A 144 4.04 -16.50 8.21
CA PRO A 144 2.88 -17.11 8.86
C PRO A 144 1.91 -16.10 9.47
N GLU A 145 2.38 -14.89 9.76
CA GLU A 145 1.63 -13.79 10.40
C GLU A 145 1.06 -12.81 9.36
N LEU A 146 1.36 -13.01 8.06
CA LEU A 146 0.74 -12.22 7.01
C LEU A 146 -0.78 -12.49 6.97
N PRO A 147 -1.59 -11.44 6.74
CA PRO A 147 -3.01 -11.65 6.45
C PRO A 147 -3.20 -12.56 5.25
N ARG A 148 -4.45 -12.98 5.00
CA ARG A 148 -4.83 -13.67 3.76
C ARG A 148 -4.19 -12.96 2.56
N TYR A 149 -3.18 -13.62 2.01
CA TYR A 149 -2.34 -13.02 0.99
C TYR A 149 -2.81 -13.48 -0.39
N TRP A 150 -3.33 -12.54 -1.16
CA TRP A 150 -3.80 -12.83 -2.51
C TRP A 150 -2.61 -13.03 -3.44
N HIS A 151 -2.78 -13.86 -4.47
CA HIS A 151 -1.74 -14.27 -5.44
C HIS A 151 -0.62 -15.19 -4.91
N GLY A 152 -0.62 -15.54 -3.62
CA GLY A 152 0.48 -16.31 -3.01
C GLY A 152 1.74 -15.45 -2.80
N PHE A 153 2.74 -16.01 -2.12
CA PHE A 153 3.98 -15.28 -1.86
C PHE A 153 4.87 -15.23 -3.11
N PRO A 154 5.52 -14.09 -3.40
CA PRO A 154 6.44 -13.99 -4.53
C PRO A 154 7.67 -14.89 -4.35
N ALA A 155 8.37 -15.20 -5.44
CA ALA A 155 9.62 -15.93 -5.38
C ALA A 155 10.65 -15.17 -4.51
N GLY A 156 11.35 -15.90 -3.63
CA GLY A 156 12.29 -15.32 -2.67
C GLY A 156 11.67 -14.71 -1.42
N ALA A 157 10.35 -14.84 -1.23
CA ALA A 157 9.69 -14.51 0.03
C ALA A 157 10.24 -15.38 1.17
N ASP A 158 10.73 -14.73 2.22
CA ASP A 158 11.20 -15.37 3.44
C ASP A 158 11.03 -14.41 4.63
N ASN A 159 11.08 -14.95 5.86
CA ASN A 159 11.05 -14.14 7.07
C ASN A 159 12.27 -13.21 7.12
N GLY A 160 12.07 -11.98 7.57
CA GLY A 160 13.15 -10.99 7.62
C GLY A 160 13.59 -10.48 6.24
N THR A 161 12.93 -10.89 5.15
CA THR A 161 13.29 -10.50 3.79
C THR A 161 12.32 -9.48 3.23
N ARG A 162 12.86 -8.32 2.80
CA ARG A 162 12.13 -7.31 2.06
C ARG A 162 12.56 -7.33 0.60
N LEU A 163 11.58 -7.53 -0.27
CA LEU A 163 11.74 -7.45 -1.72
C LEU A 163 11.13 -6.14 -2.23
N VAL A 164 11.72 -5.56 -3.27
CA VAL A 164 11.11 -4.45 -4.01
C VAL A 164 11.36 -4.68 -5.49
N ALA A 165 10.31 -4.62 -6.31
CA ALA A 165 10.45 -4.80 -7.76
C ALA A 165 9.27 -4.17 -8.52
N ARG A 166 9.37 -4.21 -9.85
CA ARG A 166 8.23 -3.88 -10.71
C ARG A 166 7.11 -4.91 -10.53
N MET A 167 5.89 -4.41 -10.40
CA MET A 167 4.71 -5.23 -10.17
C MET A 167 4.11 -5.73 -11.48
N HIS A 168 3.65 -6.98 -11.49
CA HIS A 168 2.78 -7.54 -12.54
C HIS A 168 1.30 -7.35 -12.18
N ASP A 169 0.89 -7.67 -10.96
CA ASP A 169 -0.50 -7.54 -10.51
C ASP A 169 -0.55 -7.33 -8.99
N GLY A 170 -1.69 -6.85 -8.47
CA GLY A 170 -1.89 -6.64 -7.04
C GLY A 170 -3.33 -6.26 -6.67
N VAL A 171 -3.64 -6.34 -5.38
CA VAL A 171 -4.99 -6.09 -4.82
C VAL A 171 -4.94 -5.41 -3.45
N CYS A 172 -6.07 -4.82 -3.05
CA CYS A 172 -6.23 -3.82 -1.98
C CYS A 172 -5.50 -2.50 -2.27
N SER A 173 -6.03 -1.38 -1.79
CA SER A 173 -5.46 -0.05 -2.01
C SER A 173 -5.16 0.72 -0.73
N LEU A 174 -4.83 0.00 0.36
CA LEU A 174 -4.49 0.55 1.68
C LEU A 174 -3.53 1.75 1.62
N GLY A 175 -2.56 1.71 0.71
CA GLY A 175 -1.64 2.82 0.48
C GLY A 175 -0.94 2.78 -0.87
N TYR A 176 -1.01 3.87 -1.63
CA TYR A 176 -0.27 3.99 -2.88
C TYR A 176 0.11 5.45 -3.17
N ALA A 177 1.27 5.65 -3.78
CA ALA A 177 1.63 6.93 -4.37
C ALA A 177 1.37 6.89 -5.87
N ILE A 178 0.94 8.01 -6.45
CA ILE A 178 0.66 8.12 -7.87
C ILE A 178 1.17 9.45 -8.42
N THR A 179 1.71 9.43 -9.64
CA THR A 179 2.12 10.65 -10.35
C THR A 179 0.93 11.36 -10.99
N TYR A 180 1.09 12.63 -11.32
CA TYR A 180 0.12 13.38 -12.13
C TYR A 180 -0.26 12.62 -13.42
N LEU A 181 0.74 12.09 -14.13
CA LEU A 181 0.53 11.32 -15.35
C LEU A 181 -0.20 10.00 -15.06
N GLY A 182 0.14 9.32 -13.98
CA GLY A 182 -0.58 8.12 -13.52
C GLY A 182 -2.06 8.40 -13.26
N ALA A 183 -2.39 9.53 -12.62
CA ALA A 183 -3.77 9.93 -12.38
C ALA A 183 -4.52 10.22 -13.70
N GLN A 184 -3.88 10.90 -14.66
CA GLN A 184 -4.47 11.11 -16.00
C GLN A 184 -4.74 9.80 -16.73
N LYS A 185 -3.77 8.87 -16.68
CA LYS A 185 -3.89 7.52 -17.26
C LYS A 185 -5.06 6.75 -16.66
N LEU A 186 -5.26 6.83 -15.34
CA LEU A 186 -6.40 6.21 -14.66
C LEU A 186 -7.73 6.85 -15.04
N LEU A 187 -7.85 8.18 -15.04
CA LEU A 187 -9.07 8.86 -15.47
C LEU A 187 -9.45 8.49 -16.91
N SER A 188 -8.46 8.45 -17.81
CA SER A 188 -8.67 8.03 -19.20
C SER A 188 -9.17 6.59 -19.29
N ALA A 189 -8.55 5.66 -18.57
CA ALA A 189 -8.81 4.25 -18.73
C ALA A 189 -10.04 3.76 -17.95
N LEU A 190 -10.35 4.38 -16.81
CA LEU A 190 -11.46 3.96 -15.93
C LEU A 190 -12.76 4.74 -16.19
N SER A 191 -12.67 5.98 -16.66
CA SER A 191 -13.86 6.83 -16.85
C SER A 191 -14.13 7.18 -18.30
N LEU A 192 -13.11 7.59 -19.07
CA LEU A 192 -13.32 8.14 -20.41
C LEU A 192 -13.54 7.04 -21.46
N THR A 193 -12.67 6.03 -21.47
CA THR A 193 -12.73 4.91 -22.42
C THR A 193 -12.52 3.57 -21.72
N PRO A 194 -13.45 3.16 -20.82
CA PRO A 194 -13.33 1.90 -20.11
C PRO A 194 -13.45 0.71 -21.07
N LYS A 195 -12.59 -0.29 -20.88
CA LYS A 195 -12.51 -1.51 -21.70
C LYS A 195 -12.49 -2.75 -20.81
N GLY A 196 -12.93 -3.88 -21.35
CA GLY A 196 -13.02 -5.15 -20.62
C GLY A 196 -14.07 -5.08 -19.51
N ASP A 197 -14.04 -6.04 -18.60
CA ASP A 197 -15.00 -6.11 -17.51
C ASP A 197 -14.69 -5.07 -16.42
N GLY A 198 -15.69 -4.25 -16.06
CA GLY A 198 -15.56 -3.32 -14.94
C GLY A 198 -15.25 -4.05 -13.63
N ALA A 199 -14.46 -3.41 -12.78
CA ALA A 199 -13.98 -3.99 -11.53
C ALA A 199 -13.82 -2.93 -10.44
N PRO A 200 -13.81 -3.33 -9.16
CA PRO A 200 -13.37 -2.49 -8.05
C PRO A 200 -12.01 -1.83 -8.35
N PHE A 201 -11.77 -0.67 -7.73
CA PHE A 201 -10.64 0.19 -8.08
C PHE A 201 -9.28 -0.51 -8.01
N ASP A 202 -9.03 -1.22 -6.91
CA ASP A 202 -7.81 -1.98 -6.66
C ASP A 202 -7.55 -3.03 -7.76
N VAL A 203 -8.54 -3.85 -8.08
CA VAL A 203 -8.47 -4.86 -9.16
C VAL A 203 -8.22 -4.18 -10.51
N ALA A 204 -8.86 -3.04 -10.76
CA ALA A 204 -8.72 -2.34 -12.02
C ALA A 204 -7.31 -1.76 -12.19
N ILE A 205 -6.72 -1.15 -11.15
CA ILE A 205 -5.35 -0.64 -11.22
C ILE A 205 -4.31 -1.78 -11.31
N GLY A 206 -4.56 -2.94 -10.69
CA GLY A 206 -3.75 -4.16 -10.86
C GLY A 206 -3.63 -4.58 -12.32
N ARG A 207 -4.77 -4.64 -13.05
CA ARG A 207 -4.80 -4.93 -14.49
C ARG A 207 -4.03 -3.91 -15.34
N PHE A 208 -4.00 -2.64 -14.94
CA PHE A 208 -3.23 -1.62 -15.65
C PHE A 208 -1.73 -1.66 -15.35
N CYS A 209 -1.33 -2.18 -14.20
CA CYS A 209 0.06 -2.59 -13.97
C CYS A 209 0.41 -3.79 -14.87
N GLN A 210 -0.48 -4.77 -14.94
CA GLN A 210 -0.29 -6.02 -15.69
C GLN A 210 -0.05 -5.81 -17.18
N ASN A 211 -0.85 -4.96 -17.81
CA ASN A 211 -0.73 -4.66 -19.24
C ASN A 211 0.30 -3.56 -19.57
N GLY A 212 0.99 -3.01 -18.56
CA GLY A 212 2.02 -1.99 -18.72
C GLY A 212 1.49 -0.57 -19.01
N TRP A 213 0.18 -0.34 -18.91
CA TRP A 213 -0.38 1.02 -18.98
C TRP A 213 0.16 1.89 -17.84
N LEU A 214 0.29 1.32 -16.64
CA LEU A 214 0.94 1.89 -15.49
C LEU A 214 2.28 1.20 -15.22
N ARG A 215 3.31 1.99 -14.94
CA ARG A 215 4.59 1.50 -14.42
C ARG A 215 4.51 1.40 -12.90
N CYS A 216 4.29 0.19 -12.40
CA CYS A 216 4.05 -0.05 -10.98
C CYS A 216 5.28 -0.66 -10.29
N ILE A 217 5.57 -0.19 -9.07
CA ILE A 217 6.62 -0.73 -8.19
C ILE A 217 5.99 -0.98 -6.81
N ALA A 218 6.31 -2.11 -6.19
CA ALA A 218 5.78 -2.48 -4.88
C ALA A 218 6.85 -3.16 -4.03
N PRO A 219 6.78 -3.03 -2.68
CA PRO A 219 7.54 -3.88 -1.78
C PRO A 219 6.82 -5.21 -1.53
N PHE A 220 7.53 -6.19 -0.99
CA PHE A 220 6.97 -7.35 -0.31
C PHE A 220 7.78 -7.60 0.98
N PRO A 221 7.13 -7.81 2.14
CA PRO A 221 5.70 -7.57 2.39
C PRO A 221 5.31 -6.08 2.27
N SER A 222 4.01 -5.81 2.34
CA SER A 222 3.44 -4.46 2.36
C SER A 222 4.05 -3.60 3.48
N LEU A 223 4.19 -2.28 3.25
CA LEU A 223 4.63 -1.32 4.26
C LEU A 223 3.48 -0.71 5.06
N ILE A 224 2.29 -0.69 4.45
CA ILE A 224 1.06 -0.22 5.06
C ILE A 224 0.19 -1.43 5.34
N GLY A 225 -0.24 -1.55 6.58
CA GLY A 225 -1.18 -2.56 7.05
C GLY A 225 -2.56 -1.99 7.30
N LEU A 226 -3.35 -2.73 8.07
CA LEU A 226 -4.73 -2.44 8.39
C LEU A 226 -4.92 -2.33 9.91
N TRP A 227 -5.62 -1.29 10.33
CA TRP A 227 -6.08 -1.13 11.71
C TRP A 227 -7.48 -1.74 11.90
N LYS A 228 -7.57 -2.78 12.72
CA LYS A 228 -8.86 -3.32 13.19
C LYS A 228 -9.11 -2.92 14.64
N ALA A 229 -10.02 -1.98 14.84
CA ALA A 229 -10.42 -1.56 16.18
C ALA A 229 -11.29 -2.62 16.89
N ALA A 230 -11.22 -2.71 18.21
CA ALA A 230 -12.18 -3.49 19.00
C ALA A 230 -13.63 -3.00 18.78
N GLY A 231 -14.60 -3.90 18.93
CA GLY A 231 -16.03 -3.63 18.77
C GLY A 231 -16.71 -4.45 17.68
N PRO A 232 -17.90 -4.03 17.20
CA PRO A 232 -18.62 -4.74 16.15
C PRO A 232 -17.79 -4.88 14.87
N LYS A 233 -17.84 -6.06 14.23
CA LYS A 233 -17.13 -6.32 12.96
C LYS A 233 -17.57 -5.41 11.81
N ALA A 234 -18.82 -4.94 11.82
CA ALA A 234 -19.31 -3.92 10.89
C ALA A 234 -18.51 -2.59 10.93
N ARG A 235 -17.61 -2.38 11.91
CA ARG A 235 -16.67 -1.24 11.91
C ARG A 235 -15.49 -1.42 10.95
N GLU A 236 -15.20 -2.65 10.52
CA GLU A 236 -14.04 -2.96 9.67
C GLU A 236 -14.22 -2.36 8.28
N SER A 237 -15.34 -2.64 7.61
CA SER A 237 -15.57 -2.24 6.21
C SER A 237 -16.99 -1.65 6.04
N ASP A 238 -17.10 -0.63 5.20
CA ASP A 238 -18.40 -0.13 4.72
C ASP A 238 -18.86 -0.84 3.41
N ILE A 239 -18.11 -1.85 2.94
CA ILE A 239 -18.43 -2.66 1.75
C ILE A 239 -19.18 -3.95 2.12
N HIS A 240 -18.67 -4.65 3.13
CA HIS A 240 -19.25 -5.90 3.63
C HIS A 240 -19.90 -5.66 4.98
N ASN A 241 -21.07 -6.27 5.20
CA ASN A 241 -21.75 -6.22 6.49
C ASN A 241 -21.49 -7.52 7.24
N ASP A 242 -20.41 -7.53 8.03
CA ASP A 242 -20.02 -8.70 8.81
C ASP A 242 -20.59 -8.61 10.23
N ASP A 243 -21.31 -9.67 10.62
CA ASP A 243 -21.81 -9.84 11.99
C ASP A 243 -20.70 -10.33 12.94
N GLY A 244 -20.76 -9.87 14.19
CA GLY A 244 -19.91 -10.34 15.27
C GLY A 244 -19.12 -9.22 15.96
N TRP A 245 -18.15 -9.63 16.77
CA TRP A 245 -17.43 -8.75 17.67
C TRP A 245 -15.93 -9.05 17.67
N ILE A 246 -15.12 -8.00 17.80
CA ILE A 246 -13.68 -8.04 17.96
C ILE A 246 -13.38 -7.62 19.41
N GLU A 247 -12.88 -8.56 20.21
CA GLU A 247 -12.64 -8.32 21.64
C GLU A 247 -11.54 -7.29 21.91
N LYS A 248 -10.51 -7.27 21.06
CA LYS A 248 -9.35 -6.40 21.19
C LYS A 248 -8.90 -5.91 19.81
N GLU A 249 -8.44 -4.66 19.74
CA GLU A 249 -7.76 -4.16 18.56
C GLU A 249 -6.69 -5.13 18.04
N THR A 250 -6.65 -5.30 16.73
CA THR A 250 -5.77 -6.26 16.05
C THR A 250 -5.19 -5.59 14.79
N PRO A 251 -4.06 -4.89 14.90
CA PRO A 251 -3.31 -4.42 13.74
C PRO A 251 -2.87 -5.61 12.89
N VAL A 252 -2.92 -5.47 11.57
CA VAL A 252 -2.58 -6.54 10.64
C VAL A 252 -1.63 -6.00 9.57
N GLY A 253 -0.56 -6.74 9.26
CA GLY A 253 0.38 -6.34 8.20
C GLY A 253 1.43 -5.30 8.63
N THR A 254 1.62 -5.09 9.94
CA THR A 254 2.69 -4.24 10.51
C THR A 254 3.32 -4.93 11.71
N VAL A 255 4.63 -4.73 11.96
CA VAL A 255 5.30 -5.28 13.14
C VAL A 255 5.13 -4.36 14.35
N TYR A 256 5.54 -3.09 14.25
CA TYR A 256 5.43 -2.10 15.32
C TYR A 256 4.38 -1.05 14.98
N SER A 257 3.10 -1.43 15.04
CA SER A 257 1.95 -0.56 14.70
C SER A 257 2.01 0.79 15.41
N ALA A 258 1.83 1.87 14.64
CA ALA A 258 1.76 3.22 15.16
C ALA A 258 0.50 3.46 15.99
N MET A 259 -0.64 2.88 15.57
CA MET A 259 -1.89 3.00 16.31
C MET A 259 -1.86 2.22 17.63
N ASP A 260 -1.33 1.00 17.66
CA ASP A 260 -1.21 0.18 18.88
C ASP A 260 -0.23 0.81 19.89
N ASN A 261 0.89 1.34 19.39
CA ASN A 261 1.89 2.01 20.22
C ASN A 261 1.57 3.47 20.55
N ALA A 262 0.43 4.02 20.09
CA ALA A 262 0.11 5.43 20.24
C ALA A 262 0.15 5.88 21.71
N ARG A 263 -0.44 5.10 22.62
CA ARG A 263 -0.45 5.43 24.06
C ARG A 263 0.96 5.49 24.66
N ARG A 264 1.83 4.54 24.29
CA ARG A 264 3.23 4.48 24.76
C ARG A 264 3.98 5.73 24.33
N LEU A 265 3.88 6.07 23.04
CA LEU A 265 4.58 7.21 22.46
C LEU A 265 4.09 8.55 23.03
N LEU A 266 2.77 8.70 23.26
CA LEU A 266 2.20 9.89 23.91
C LEU A 266 2.61 10.03 25.38
N ASN A 267 2.88 8.93 26.07
CA ASN A 267 3.45 8.93 27.42
C ASN A 267 4.95 9.24 27.45
N GLY A 268 5.58 9.49 26.29
CA GLY A 268 7.01 9.77 26.17
C GLY A 268 7.90 8.53 26.31
N GLU A 269 7.32 7.33 26.20
CA GLU A 269 8.11 6.09 26.17
C GLU A 269 8.96 6.05 24.90
N ARG A 270 10.21 5.61 25.04
CA ARG A 270 11.14 5.49 23.91
C ARG A 270 10.96 4.19 23.14
N THR A 271 10.47 3.16 23.84
CA THR A 271 10.32 1.82 23.29
C THR A 271 8.91 1.57 22.77
N VAL A 272 8.83 0.71 21.76
CA VAL A 272 7.59 0.25 21.13
C VAL A 272 7.55 -1.26 21.15
N HIS A 273 6.34 -1.80 21.18
CA HIS A 273 6.08 -3.22 21.18
C HIS A 273 5.68 -3.71 19.79
N ALA A 274 6.13 -4.91 19.44
CA ALA A 274 5.61 -5.63 18.30
C ALA A 274 4.18 -6.10 18.59
N VAL A 275 3.33 -6.10 17.56
CA VAL A 275 1.96 -6.62 17.66
C VAL A 275 1.89 -8.13 17.41
N LEU A 276 2.97 -8.70 16.87
CA LEU A 276 3.09 -10.11 16.48
C LEU A 276 3.82 -10.89 17.58
N ASN A 277 3.35 -12.10 17.88
CA ASN A 277 3.97 -12.94 18.89
C ASN A 277 5.35 -13.44 18.43
N ASP A 278 5.47 -13.77 17.14
CA ASP A 278 6.69 -14.31 16.54
C ASP A 278 7.60 -13.21 15.94
N ALA A 279 7.45 -11.96 16.42
CA ALA A 279 8.31 -10.87 16.00
C ALA A 279 9.78 -11.13 16.42
N PRO A 280 10.78 -10.83 15.56
CA PRO A 280 12.20 -11.03 15.90
C PRO A 280 12.64 -10.30 17.17
N ALA A 281 12.05 -9.14 17.45
CA ALA A 281 12.24 -8.40 18.68
C ALA A 281 10.88 -7.86 19.17
N HIS A 282 10.42 -8.33 20.33
CA HIS A 282 9.14 -7.91 20.89
C HIS A 282 9.12 -6.44 21.34
N GLU A 283 10.26 -5.90 21.79
CA GLU A 283 10.38 -4.50 22.21
C GLU A 283 11.66 -3.89 21.62
N ILE A 284 11.54 -2.68 21.04
CA ILE A 284 12.68 -1.95 20.46
C ILE A 284 12.67 -0.48 20.85
N ASP A 285 13.85 0.13 20.94
CA ASP A 285 14.00 1.59 20.89
C ASP A 285 13.96 2.04 19.42
N HIS A 286 12.78 2.41 18.94
CA HIS A 286 12.54 2.78 17.54
C HIS A 286 13.44 3.94 17.06
N THR A 287 13.92 4.80 17.97
CA THR A 287 14.79 5.92 17.61
C THR A 287 16.17 5.43 17.18
N LYS A 288 16.64 4.31 17.74
CA LYS A 288 17.95 3.70 17.47
C LYS A 288 17.92 2.61 16.40
N LEU A 289 16.73 2.23 15.92
CA LEU A 289 16.63 1.20 14.89
C LEU A 289 17.30 1.65 13.59
N GLU A 290 18.23 0.86 13.08
CA GLU A 290 18.78 1.01 11.73
C GLU A 290 18.24 -0.13 10.87
N LEU A 291 17.74 0.19 9.68
CA LEU A 291 17.26 -0.82 8.74
C LEU A 291 18.41 -1.28 7.84
N PRO A 292 18.53 -2.58 7.56
CA PRO A 292 19.59 -3.12 6.72
C PRO A 292 19.55 -2.56 5.29
N GLU A 293 20.70 -2.56 4.64
CA GLU A 293 20.82 -2.30 3.20
C GLU A 293 20.40 -3.55 2.42
N GLY A 294 20.01 -3.36 1.16
CA GLY A 294 19.78 -4.47 0.24
C GLY A 294 20.70 -4.44 -0.97
N THR A 295 20.49 -5.42 -1.84
CA THR A 295 21.27 -5.62 -3.06
C THR A 295 20.34 -5.80 -4.25
N LEU A 296 20.77 -5.31 -5.41
CA LEU A 296 20.04 -5.51 -6.66
C LEU A 296 20.38 -6.89 -7.23
N LYS A 297 19.33 -7.64 -7.57
CA LYS A 297 19.36 -9.00 -8.13
C LYS A 297 18.43 -9.06 -9.36
N MET A 298 18.35 -10.22 -10.00
CA MET A 298 17.42 -10.51 -11.10
C MET A 298 16.40 -11.55 -10.67
N LEU A 299 15.13 -11.29 -10.96
CA LEU A 299 14.03 -12.25 -10.88
C LEU A 299 13.72 -12.79 -12.28
N ASP A 300 13.76 -14.11 -12.44
CA ASP A 300 13.32 -14.82 -13.64
C ASP A 300 12.50 -16.07 -13.27
N ASP A 301 12.12 -16.87 -14.27
CA ASP A 301 11.27 -18.06 -14.08
C ASP A 301 11.91 -19.14 -13.20
N THR A 302 13.21 -19.07 -12.93
CA THR A 302 13.96 -19.99 -12.05
C THR A 302 14.10 -19.47 -10.62
N GLY A 303 13.80 -18.19 -10.38
CA GLY A 303 13.85 -17.57 -9.05
C GLY A 303 14.68 -16.29 -9.03
N ILE A 304 15.23 -15.95 -7.86
CA ILE A 304 16.09 -14.77 -7.68
C ILE A 304 17.56 -15.19 -7.85
N ASN A 305 18.23 -14.56 -8.81
CA ASN A 305 19.60 -14.82 -9.21
C ASN A 305 20.48 -13.57 -9.06
N GLU A 306 21.77 -13.76 -8.83
CA GLU A 306 22.74 -12.67 -8.82
C GLU A 306 22.86 -12.00 -10.20
N ILE A 307 23.10 -10.68 -10.24
CA ILE A 307 23.42 -9.99 -11.49
C ILE A 307 24.81 -10.43 -11.94
N ILE A 308 24.89 -11.30 -12.94
CA ILE A 308 26.14 -11.65 -13.59
C ILE A 308 26.61 -10.43 -14.38
N LYS A 309 27.67 -9.75 -13.91
CA LYS A 309 28.36 -8.71 -14.69
C LYS A 309 29.04 -9.36 -15.90
N GLY A 310 28.34 -9.43 -17.03
CA GLY A 310 28.83 -10.11 -18.22
C GLY A 310 28.00 -9.83 -19.48
N ASN A 311 28.02 -8.57 -19.92
CA ASN A 311 28.02 -8.08 -21.30
C ASN A 311 27.44 -6.66 -21.33
N VAL A 312 28.34 -5.69 -21.12
CA VAL A 312 28.17 -4.33 -21.64
C VAL A 312 28.36 -4.39 -23.15
#